data_AF-A0A1F5JUR2-F1
#
_entry.id   AF-A0A1F5JUR2-F1
#
_cell.length_a   1.000
_cell.length_b   1.000
_cell.length_c   1.000
_cell.angle_alpha   90.00
_cell.angle_beta   90.00
_cell.angle_gamma   90.00
#
_symmetry.space_group_name_H-M   'P 1'
#
loop_
_entity.id
_entity.type
_entity.pdbx_description
1 polymer ?
#
loop_
_entity_poly.entity_id
_entity_poly.type
_entity_poly.pdbx_seq_one_letter_code
_entity_poly.pdbx_strand_id
1 'polypeptide(L)'
;MAATLTFFKFDRVIQVDSLNNTQISVSVQDLVDEIRDYEDELDFMDYEKMMEATGKQDLGGGVTVGITLELINDWRLSFEARTALEGMTICTVTGGNLVATNQYSNNPIKATDFVQVTIAQSSSATIIEPPSDTNLLYLVESLRGSHASIGNVFYWDPTSGIDTNDGTTPAKATLTFAAAQTLAAAGNNDIIFALSTASSGITTVTETITITVPTLKLRGPGFPFQFVPGAGPTADTITISADSVEVSGFYIKSATGGTYDGISITAGSDNTLIKDCWISEATGNGINIPGGSITTRTVIDTCAIEDCTGDGINIGDFTTRAKIKQCILSGNDNGAVLAGSNSRDNIFENNLIFNNTTYGINIGTGVTRTGVRIHHTFADNGTGASDNVNDGGTDTFLESAGAVSDQNIVDIVDAVWDEVLTTGHTTTNSAAKILRDTKTRATLASLK
;
A
#
# COMPACT_ATOMS: atom_id res chain seq x y z
N MET A 1 -12.75 38.69 41.89
CA MET A 1 -13.56 39.88 42.18
C MET A 1 -13.65 40.60 40.85
N ALA A 2 -14.86 40.84 40.34
CA ALA A 2 -15.04 41.49 39.04
C ALA A 2 -14.37 42.87 39.06
N ALA A 3 -13.79 43.26 37.94
CA ALA A 3 -13.15 44.54 37.80
C ALA A 3 -14.18 45.67 37.90
N THR A 4 -13.96 46.68 38.74
CA THR A 4 -14.81 47.89 38.73
C THR A 4 -14.44 48.76 37.54
N LEU A 5 -15.41 49.06 36.67
CA LEU A 5 -15.20 49.87 35.47
C LEU A 5 -16.02 51.17 35.53
N THR A 6 -15.40 52.28 35.13
CA THR A 6 -16.07 53.57 34.90
C THR A 6 -16.06 53.92 33.42
N PHE A 7 -17.21 54.31 32.88
CA PHE A 7 -17.40 54.59 31.46
C PHE A 7 -17.45 56.11 31.19
N PHE A 8 -16.38 56.66 30.60
CA PHE A 8 -16.30 58.06 30.20
C PHE A 8 -16.81 58.25 28.77
N LYS A 9 -18.12 58.48 28.64
CA LYS A 9 -18.84 58.57 27.36
C LYS A 9 -18.25 59.57 26.37
N PHE A 10 -17.95 60.80 26.83
CA PHE A 10 -17.45 61.86 25.95
C PHE A 10 -16.05 61.57 25.41
N ASP A 11 -15.22 60.93 26.23
CA ASP A 11 -13.85 60.59 25.86
C ASP A 11 -13.74 59.23 25.16
N ARG A 12 -14.83 58.45 25.13
CA ARG A 12 -14.90 57.06 24.66
C ARG A 12 -13.86 56.19 25.36
N VAL A 13 -13.87 56.22 26.69
CA VAL A 13 -12.91 55.50 27.53
C VAL A 13 -13.61 54.60 28.53
N ILE A 14 -13.18 53.35 28.59
CA ILE A 14 -13.51 52.41 29.65
C ILE A 14 -12.34 52.43 30.61
N GLN A 15 -12.53 52.98 31.81
CA GLN A 15 -11.49 53.02 32.82
C GLN A 15 -11.66 51.84 33.78
N VAL A 16 -10.57 51.12 34.00
CA VAL A 16 -10.44 50.16 35.10
C VAL A 16 -10.10 50.94 36.36
N ASP A 17 -11.05 51.00 37.29
CA ASP A 17 -10.88 51.72 38.54
C ASP A 17 -10.00 50.95 39.49
N SER A 18 -9.32 51.68 40.38
CA SER A 18 -8.42 51.11 41.35
C SER A 18 -8.87 51.43 42.76
N LEU A 19 -9.84 50.64 43.24
CA LEU A 19 -10.21 50.65 44.63
C LEU A 19 -8.97 50.33 45.49
N ASN A 20 -8.51 51.34 46.24
CA ASN A 20 -7.33 51.31 47.10
C ASN A 20 -6.00 50.91 46.42
N ASN A 21 -5.79 51.25 45.15
CA ASN A 21 -4.57 50.90 44.40
C ASN A 21 -4.30 49.40 44.22
N THR A 22 -5.29 48.54 44.44
CA THR A 22 -5.09 47.07 44.40
C THR A 22 -5.35 46.43 43.04
N GLN A 23 -6.14 47.09 42.19
CA GLN A 23 -6.53 46.53 40.91
C GLN A 23 -5.46 46.80 39.83
N ILE A 24 -4.66 45.78 39.54
CA ILE A 24 -3.55 45.80 38.57
C ILE A 24 -3.79 44.87 37.38
N SER A 25 -4.92 44.18 37.34
CA SER A 25 -5.27 43.30 36.22
C SER A 25 -6.77 43.30 35.95
N VAL A 26 -7.14 43.11 34.68
CA VAL A 26 -8.53 42.88 34.25
C VAL A 26 -8.54 41.70 33.28
N SER A 27 -9.54 40.84 33.37
CA SER A 27 -9.73 39.79 32.36
C SER A 27 -10.59 40.31 31.20
N VAL A 28 -10.35 39.80 29.99
CA VAL A 28 -11.21 40.13 28.83
C VAL A 28 -12.65 39.68 29.08
N GLN A 29 -12.86 38.60 29.85
CA GLN A 29 -14.20 38.19 30.26
C GLN A 29 -14.89 39.26 31.11
N ASP A 30 -14.21 39.83 32.10
CA ASP A 30 -14.78 40.89 32.95
C ASP A 30 -15.11 42.12 32.10
N LEU A 31 -14.25 42.48 31.14
CA LEU A 31 -14.53 43.58 30.21
C LEU A 31 -15.78 43.31 29.37
N VAL A 32 -15.91 42.10 28.80
CA VAL A 32 -17.10 41.74 28.01
C VAL A 32 -18.36 41.84 28.85
N ASP A 33 -18.36 41.29 30.06
CA ASP A 33 -19.55 41.22 30.91
C ASP A 33 -19.99 42.62 31.34
N GLU A 34 -19.06 43.45 31.82
CA GLU A 34 -19.37 44.81 32.30
C GLU A 34 -19.74 45.77 31.15
N ILE A 35 -19.11 45.65 29.97
CA ILE A 35 -19.52 46.47 28.81
C ILE A 35 -20.92 46.05 28.33
N ARG A 36 -21.26 44.76 28.37
CA ARG A 36 -22.59 44.28 27.97
C ARG A 36 -23.67 44.72 28.96
N ASP A 37 -23.39 44.66 30.25
CA ASP A 37 -24.28 45.17 31.30
C ASP A 37 -24.53 46.66 31.10
N TYR A 38 -23.47 47.42 30.80
CA TYR A 38 -23.58 48.84 30.49
C TYR A 38 -24.35 49.12 29.18
N GLU A 39 -24.16 48.32 28.12
CA GLU A 39 -24.89 48.48 26.86
C GLU A 39 -26.39 48.15 26.97
N ASP A 40 -26.81 47.37 27.97
CA ASP A 40 -28.21 46.93 28.18
C ASP A 40 -29.06 47.93 28.99
N GLU A 41 -28.44 48.95 29.61
CA GLU A 41 -29.18 49.97 30.38
C GLU A 41 -29.97 50.91 29.46
N LEU A 42 -31.19 51.27 29.88
CA LEU A 42 -32.18 51.97 29.03
C LEU A 42 -31.67 53.35 28.53
N ASP A 43 -30.87 54.03 29.35
CA ASP A 43 -30.24 55.31 29.03
C ASP A 43 -29.12 55.18 27.98
N PHE A 44 -28.66 53.96 27.68
CA PHE A 44 -27.48 53.69 26.85
C PHE A 44 -27.79 52.96 25.54
N MET A 45 -29.04 52.55 25.32
CA MET A 45 -29.49 51.92 24.07
C MET A 45 -29.40 52.82 22.83
N ASP A 46 -29.39 54.15 23.01
CA ASP A 46 -29.28 55.12 21.91
C ASP A 46 -27.83 55.30 21.40
N TYR A 47 -26.83 54.72 22.09
CA TYR A 47 -25.43 54.85 21.72
C TYR A 47 -24.99 53.74 20.77
N GLU A 48 -24.00 54.08 19.93
CA GLU A 48 -23.32 53.09 19.10
C GLU A 48 -22.58 52.08 19.99
N LYS A 49 -22.67 50.81 19.59
CA LYS A 49 -22.01 49.67 20.24
C LYS A 49 -20.53 49.96 20.54
N MET A 50 -20.05 49.57 21.72
CA MET A 50 -18.70 49.83 22.20
C MET A 50 -17.72 48.71 21.84
N MET A 51 -18.24 47.48 21.71
CA MET A 51 -17.41 46.30 21.49
C MET A 51 -18.02 45.21 20.60
N GLU A 52 -17.15 44.44 19.97
CA GLU A 52 -17.47 43.11 19.43
C GLU A 52 -16.68 42.05 20.21
N ALA A 53 -17.29 40.91 20.52
CA ALA A 53 -16.59 39.79 21.15
C ALA A 53 -16.91 38.50 20.43
N THR A 54 -15.87 37.69 20.21
CA THR A 54 -15.96 36.34 19.64
C THR A 54 -15.14 35.36 20.50
N GLY A 55 -15.47 34.07 20.43
CA GLY A 55 -14.76 33.02 21.19
C GLY A 55 -15.64 32.35 22.25
N LYS A 56 -14.99 31.79 23.28
CA LYS A 56 -15.62 31.08 24.42
C LYS A 56 -16.48 29.86 24.07
N GLN A 57 -16.30 29.28 22.87
CA GLN A 57 -16.92 28.01 22.55
C GLN A 57 -16.35 26.91 23.46
N ASP A 58 -17.23 26.06 23.99
CA ASP A 58 -16.83 24.90 24.78
C ASP A 58 -16.23 23.82 23.86
N LEU A 59 -15.02 23.38 24.17
CA LEU A 59 -14.33 22.30 23.45
C LEU A 59 -14.45 20.95 24.18
N GLY A 60 -15.17 20.90 25.30
CA GLY A 60 -15.30 19.74 26.16
C GLY A 60 -14.19 19.65 27.21
N GLY A 61 -14.43 18.88 28.29
CA GLY A 61 -13.44 18.66 29.34
C GLY A 61 -13.10 19.90 30.19
N GLY A 62 -13.96 20.92 30.18
CA GLY A 62 -13.73 22.19 30.88
C GLY A 62 -12.76 23.14 30.16
N VAL A 63 -12.48 22.90 28.88
CA VAL A 63 -11.62 23.74 28.04
C VAL A 63 -12.49 24.58 27.10
N THR A 64 -12.27 25.89 27.09
CA THR A 64 -12.99 26.83 26.20
C THR A 64 -12.02 27.56 25.26
N VAL A 65 -12.49 27.96 24.08
CA VAL A 65 -11.74 28.83 23.16
C VAL A 65 -11.49 30.20 23.82
N GLY A 66 -10.29 30.78 23.65
CA GLY A 66 -9.97 32.12 24.13
C GLY A 66 -10.87 33.21 23.56
N ILE A 67 -11.14 34.26 24.34
CA ILE A 67 -12.03 35.35 23.94
C ILE A 67 -11.23 36.38 23.16
N THR A 68 -11.76 36.88 22.03
CA THR A 68 -11.22 38.06 21.34
C THR A 68 -12.23 39.19 21.45
N LEU A 69 -11.83 40.27 22.12
CA LEU A 69 -12.58 41.51 22.29
C LEU A 69 -12.00 42.58 21.35
N GLU A 70 -12.86 43.15 20.51
CA GLU A 70 -12.58 44.30 19.67
C GLU A 70 -13.33 45.53 20.18
N LEU A 71 -12.60 46.57 20.60
CA LEU A 71 -13.18 47.87 20.90
C LEU A 71 -13.42 48.64 19.60
N ILE A 72 -14.66 49.06 19.36
CA ILE A 72 -15.07 49.74 18.12
C ILE A 72 -15.48 51.19 18.41
N ASN A 73 -15.81 51.95 17.37
CA ASN A 73 -16.32 53.32 17.49
C ASN A 73 -15.44 54.22 18.37
N ASP A 74 -14.12 54.15 18.21
CA ASP A 74 -13.10 54.90 18.96
C ASP A 74 -13.01 54.65 20.47
N TRP A 75 -13.67 53.62 21.00
CA TRP A 75 -13.52 53.22 22.40
C TRP A 75 -12.11 52.68 22.69
N ARG A 76 -11.59 53.03 23.88
CA ARG A 76 -10.30 52.55 24.39
C ARG A 76 -10.37 52.20 25.86
N LEU A 77 -9.53 51.27 26.28
CA LEU A 77 -9.33 50.89 27.68
C LEU A 77 -8.26 51.79 28.33
N SER A 78 -8.50 52.26 29.54
CA SER A 78 -7.49 52.89 30.40
C SER A 78 -7.50 52.26 31.79
N PHE A 79 -6.41 52.41 32.53
CA PHE A 79 -6.38 52.14 33.96
C PHE A 79 -6.30 53.48 34.69
N GLU A 80 -6.93 53.57 35.88
CA GLU A 80 -6.85 54.77 36.72
C GLU A 80 -5.38 55.21 36.93
N ALA A 81 -5.13 56.51 36.78
CA ALA A 81 -3.79 57.09 36.91
C ALA A 81 -3.22 56.87 38.31
N ARG A 82 -1.89 56.65 38.40
CA ARG A 82 -1.18 56.54 39.68
C ARG A 82 -0.55 57.86 40.08
N THR A 83 -0.23 57.99 41.36
CA THR A 83 0.48 59.17 41.84
C THR A 83 2.00 58.98 41.71
N ALA A 84 2.74 60.08 41.56
CA ALA A 84 4.21 60.03 41.48
C ALA A 84 4.87 59.37 42.71
N LEU A 85 4.17 59.32 43.86
CA LEU A 85 4.62 58.67 45.09
C LEU A 85 4.49 57.14 45.05
N GLU A 86 3.60 56.60 44.20
CA GLU A 86 3.35 55.16 44.03
C GLU A 86 4.31 54.52 43.03
N GLY A 87 4.93 55.32 42.16
CA GLY A 87 5.83 54.85 41.11
C GLY A 87 5.10 54.24 39.91
N MET A 88 5.87 53.85 38.89
CA MET A 88 5.34 53.21 37.69
C MET A 88 4.74 51.84 38.03
N THR A 89 3.45 51.66 37.74
CA THR A 89 2.73 50.40 37.98
C THR A 89 2.45 49.70 36.65
N ILE A 90 2.75 48.40 36.57
CA ILE A 90 2.40 47.57 35.42
C ILE A 90 1.00 47.00 35.61
N CYS A 91 0.10 47.32 34.71
CA CYS A 91 -1.27 46.80 34.65
C CYS A 91 -1.40 45.76 33.53
N THR A 92 -2.11 44.67 33.76
CA THR A 92 -2.18 43.55 32.80
C THR A 92 -3.61 43.24 32.35
N VAL A 93 -3.83 43.13 31.04
CA VAL A 93 -5.07 42.58 30.46
C VAL A 93 -4.84 41.09 30.15
N THR A 94 -5.69 40.20 30.65
CA THR A 94 -5.50 38.74 30.57
C THR A 94 -6.75 38.01 30.10
N GLY A 95 -6.66 36.70 29.83
CA GLY A 95 -7.84 35.86 29.55
C GLY A 95 -8.40 35.96 28.13
N GLY A 96 -7.67 36.59 27.20
CA GLY A 96 -8.09 36.72 25.82
C GLY A 96 -7.19 37.63 24.98
N ASN A 97 -7.69 38.02 23.82
CA ASN A 97 -7.09 39.02 22.93
C ASN A 97 -7.89 40.31 23.03
N LEU A 98 -7.18 41.43 23.20
CA LEU A 98 -7.74 42.77 23.16
C LEU A 98 -7.22 43.49 21.92
N VAL A 99 -8.13 43.90 21.05
CA VAL A 99 -7.85 44.71 19.85
C VAL A 99 -8.81 45.88 19.78
N ALA A 100 -8.54 46.87 18.91
CA ALA A 100 -9.45 47.97 18.68
C ALA A 100 -9.46 48.38 17.21
N THR A 101 -10.61 48.86 16.73
CA THR A 101 -10.76 49.56 15.46
C THR A 101 -11.11 51.01 15.76
N ASN A 102 -10.10 51.88 15.68
CA ASN A 102 -10.23 53.28 16.05
C ASN A 102 -9.26 54.19 15.28
N GLN A 103 -9.52 55.50 15.32
CA GLN A 103 -8.67 56.52 14.70
C GLN A 103 -7.26 56.63 15.34
N TYR A 104 -7.01 55.99 16.48
CA TYR A 104 -5.73 56.03 17.20
C TYR A 104 -4.78 54.91 16.77
N SER A 105 -4.74 54.65 15.45
CA SER A 105 -3.97 53.55 14.86
C SER A 105 -4.31 52.19 15.45
N ASN A 106 -5.60 51.94 15.70
CA ASN A 106 -6.11 50.68 16.26
C ASN A 106 -5.49 50.33 17.63
N ASN A 107 -5.03 51.33 18.38
CA ASN A 107 -4.49 51.12 19.72
C ASN A 107 -5.65 50.98 20.72
N PRO A 108 -5.82 49.82 21.38
CA PRO A 108 -6.88 49.62 22.36
C PRO A 108 -6.63 50.33 23.69
N ILE A 109 -5.41 50.82 23.94
CA ILE A 109 -5.03 51.41 25.23
C ILE A 109 -4.94 52.94 25.13
N LYS A 110 -5.61 53.64 26.04
CA LYS A 110 -5.37 55.06 26.34
C LYS A 110 -4.40 55.14 27.52
N ALA A 111 -3.24 55.77 27.29
CA ALA A 111 -2.23 55.96 28.33
C ALA A 111 -2.71 56.91 29.44
N THR A 112 -2.34 56.59 30.68
CA THR A 112 -2.59 57.38 31.89
C THR A 112 -1.29 57.54 32.67
N ASP A 113 -1.23 58.55 33.53
CA ASP A 113 0.01 58.89 34.24
C ASP A 113 0.45 57.74 35.17
N PHE A 114 1.75 57.44 35.13
CA PHE A 114 2.41 56.42 35.97
C PHE A 114 1.89 54.98 35.82
N VAL A 115 1.24 54.65 34.68
CA VAL A 115 0.78 53.30 34.35
C VAL A 115 1.39 52.79 33.05
N GLN A 116 1.86 51.54 33.07
CA GLN A 116 2.25 50.79 31.87
C GLN A 116 1.31 49.60 31.69
N VAL A 117 0.64 49.50 30.54
CA VAL A 117 -0.29 48.39 30.25
C VAL A 117 0.39 47.31 29.43
N THR A 118 0.27 46.05 29.86
CA THR A 118 0.70 44.86 29.13
C THR A 118 -0.52 44.02 28.77
N ILE A 119 -0.65 43.63 27.49
CA ILE A 119 -1.74 42.77 27.03
C ILE A 119 -1.18 41.35 26.87
N ALA A 120 -1.63 40.42 27.71
CA ALA A 120 -1.28 39.01 27.61
C ALA A 120 -2.18 38.33 26.57
N GLN A 121 -1.77 38.42 25.29
CA GLN A 121 -2.53 37.87 24.17
C GLN A 121 -2.53 36.34 24.20
N SER A 122 -3.69 35.75 23.91
CA SER A 122 -3.88 34.30 23.78
C SER A 122 -3.72 33.90 22.30
N SER A 123 -2.82 32.96 22.02
CA SER A 123 -2.75 32.34 20.69
C SER A 123 -3.98 31.47 20.48
N SER A 124 -4.92 31.92 19.63
CA SER A 124 -6.03 31.06 19.20
C SER A 124 -5.49 29.82 18.52
N ALA A 125 -6.02 28.64 18.86
CA ALA A 125 -5.60 27.38 18.26
C ALA A 125 -6.06 27.31 16.79
N THR A 126 -5.18 27.67 15.86
CA THR A 126 -5.39 27.40 14.44
C THR A 126 -5.12 25.91 14.21
N ILE A 127 -6.19 25.11 14.05
CA ILE A 127 -6.05 23.76 13.51
C ILE A 127 -5.87 23.91 12.00
N ILE A 128 -4.61 23.86 11.54
CA ILE A 128 -4.29 23.58 10.13
C ILE A 128 -4.38 22.07 9.97
N GLU A 129 -5.41 21.62 9.27
CA GLU A 129 -5.44 20.28 8.68
C GLU A 129 -4.76 20.42 7.31
N PRO A 130 -3.55 19.88 7.11
CA PRO A 130 -2.92 19.93 5.79
C PRO A 130 -3.86 19.24 4.78
N PRO A 131 -4.07 19.81 3.59
CA PRO A 131 -4.83 19.11 2.54
C PRO A 131 -4.18 17.74 2.32
N SER A 132 -5.00 16.70 2.21
CA SER A 132 -4.53 15.33 2.02
C SER A 132 -3.43 15.29 0.96
N ASP A 133 -2.31 14.63 1.28
CA ASP A 133 -1.10 14.48 0.45
C ASP A 133 -1.33 13.58 -0.80
N THR A 134 -2.49 13.74 -1.42
CA THR A 134 -2.98 13.01 -2.58
C THR A 134 -1.94 13.04 -3.70
N ASN A 135 -1.30 14.19 -3.96
CA ASN A 135 -0.25 14.30 -4.98
C ASN A 135 0.99 13.44 -4.68
N LEU A 136 1.36 13.27 -3.41
CA LEU A 136 2.44 12.37 -3.02
C LEU A 136 2.03 10.90 -3.21
N LEU A 137 0.78 10.56 -2.89
CA LEU A 137 0.26 9.22 -3.15
C LEU A 137 0.26 8.88 -4.64
N TYR A 138 -0.21 9.80 -5.50
CA TYR A 138 -0.13 9.65 -6.96
C TYR A 138 1.31 9.45 -7.44
N LEU A 139 2.26 10.23 -6.91
CA LEU A 139 3.67 10.10 -7.27
C LEU A 139 4.21 8.73 -6.84
N VAL A 140 4.01 8.33 -5.60
CA VAL A 140 4.52 7.04 -5.06
C VAL A 140 3.93 5.87 -5.84
N GLU A 141 2.62 5.87 -6.11
CA GLU A 141 1.96 4.79 -6.85
C GLU A 141 2.36 4.77 -8.33
N SER A 142 2.64 5.91 -8.95
CA SER A 142 3.15 5.96 -10.33
C SER A 142 4.51 5.28 -10.50
N LEU A 143 5.32 5.23 -9.43
CA LEU A 143 6.64 4.60 -9.45
C LEU A 143 6.59 3.07 -9.31
N ARG A 144 5.45 2.46 -8.94
CA ARG A 144 5.32 0.99 -8.81
C ARG A 144 5.26 0.26 -10.15
N GLY A 145 4.87 0.94 -11.23
CA GLY A 145 4.82 0.41 -12.60
C GLY A 145 3.59 -0.43 -12.95
N SER A 146 3.19 -1.37 -12.08
CA SER A 146 1.99 -2.21 -12.26
C SER A 146 1.10 -2.22 -11.01
N HIS A 147 -0.20 -2.45 -11.21
CA HIS A 147 -1.21 -2.50 -10.13
C HIS A 147 -1.18 -1.29 -9.17
N ALA A 148 -0.82 -0.11 -9.69
CA ALA A 148 -0.88 1.16 -8.97
C ALA A 148 -2.31 1.43 -8.46
N SER A 149 -2.44 1.90 -7.22
CA SER A 149 -3.69 1.88 -6.47
C SER A 149 -3.87 3.15 -5.66
N ILE A 150 -5.01 3.84 -5.80
CA ILE A 150 -5.29 5.13 -5.14
C ILE A 150 -6.64 5.06 -4.43
N GLY A 151 -6.91 3.92 -3.78
CA GLY A 151 -8.05 3.73 -2.90
C GLY A 151 -7.74 4.11 -1.46
N ASN A 152 -8.61 3.68 -0.55
CA ASN A 152 -8.38 3.80 0.88
C ASN A 152 -7.23 2.88 1.32
N VAL A 153 -6.54 3.31 2.37
CA VAL A 153 -5.44 2.56 2.97
C VAL A 153 -5.89 2.06 4.34
N PHE A 154 -5.83 0.75 4.52
CA PHE A 154 -6.14 0.07 5.77
C PHE A 154 -4.91 -0.63 6.33
N TYR A 155 -4.84 -0.74 7.66
CA TYR A 155 -3.74 -1.38 8.37
C TYR A 155 -4.23 -2.64 9.08
N TRP A 156 -3.44 -3.70 8.94
CA TRP A 156 -3.66 -5.00 9.56
C TRP A 156 -2.44 -5.36 10.42
N ASP A 157 -2.65 -5.56 11.72
CA ASP A 157 -1.63 -5.97 12.67
C ASP A 157 -2.10 -7.23 13.42
N PRO A 158 -1.59 -8.42 13.07
CA PRO A 158 -1.96 -9.67 13.71
C PRO A 158 -1.41 -9.83 15.14
N THR A 159 -0.52 -8.94 15.60
CA THR A 159 0.08 -8.99 16.94
C THR A 159 -0.69 -8.13 17.94
N SER A 160 -0.98 -6.89 17.56
CA SER A 160 -1.52 -5.88 18.49
C SER A 160 -2.77 -5.15 18.00
N GLY A 161 -3.27 -5.51 16.81
CA GLY A 161 -4.49 -4.95 16.25
C GLY A 161 -5.74 -5.31 17.06
N ILE A 162 -6.86 -4.66 16.73
CA ILE A 162 -8.18 -4.94 17.30
C ILE A 162 -9.21 -4.89 16.18
N ASP A 163 -10.02 -5.94 16.00
CA ASP A 163 -10.96 -6.05 14.88
C ASP A 163 -12.05 -4.96 14.85
N THR A 164 -12.32 -4.30 15.97
CA THR A 164 -13.27 -3.17 16.03
C THR A 164 -12.64 -1.84 15.59
N ASN A 165 -11.35 -1.81 15.29
CA ASN A 165 -10.68 -0.60 14.83
C ASN A 165 -11.08 -0.25 13.39
N ASP A 166 -11.00 1.04 13.07
CA ASP A 166 -11.32 1.57 11.74
C ASP A 166 -10.25 1.27 10.67
N GLY A 167 -9.08 0.73 11.06
CA GLY A 167 -8.01 0.37 10.14
C GLY A 167 -7.33 1.56 9.48
N THR A 168 -7.69 2.82 9.76
CA THR A 168 -7.25 3.99 8.98
C THR A 168 -5.86 4.50 9.34
N THR A 169 -5.30 4.04 10.47
CA THR A 169 -3.95 4.39 10.93
C THR A 169 -3.25 3.15 11.49
N PRO A 170 -1.91 3.11 11.53
CA PRO A 170 -1.19 1.98 12.12
C PRO A 170 -1.56 1.70 13.58
N ALA A 171 -1.82 2.75 14.37
CA ALA A 171 -2.24 2.63 15.77
C ALA A 171 -3.67 2.09 15.95
N LYS A 172 -4.48 2.14 14.88
CA LYS A 172 -5.84 1.60 14.81
C LYS A 172 -5.91 0.46 13.79
N ALA A 173 -4.87 -0.37 13.71
CA ALA A 173 -4.90 -1.54 12.84
C ALA A 173 -5.93 -2.57 13.32
N THR A 174 -6.51 -3.30 12.36
CA THR A 174 -7.37 -4.46 12.64
C THR A 174 -6.52 -5.67 13.03
N LEU A 175 -7.09 -6.63 13.78
CA LEU A 175 -6.35 -7.80 14.27
C LEU A 175 -6.28 -8.91 13.20
N THR A 176 -7.41 -9.20 12.57
CA THR A 176 -7.54 -10.28 11.59
C THR A 176 -7.58 -9.73 10.17
N PHE A 177 -7.10 -10.51 9.21
CA PHE A 177 -7.23 -10.14 7.80
C PHE A 177 -8.71 -10.03 7.39
N ALA A 178 -9.56 -10.89 7.94
CA ALA A 178 -11.00 -10.84 7.68
C ALA A 178 -11.60 -9.47 8.04
N ALA A 179 -11.28 -8.93 9.23
CA ALA A 179 -11.73 -7.60 9.63
C ALA A 179 -11.16 -6.51 8.69
N ALA A 180 -9.87 -6.56 8.36
CA ALA A 180 -9.24 -5.62 7.44
C ALA A 180 -9.95 -5.59 6.07
N GLN A 181 -10.25 -6.76 5.52
CA GLN A 181 -10.91 -6.89 4.21
C GLN A 181 -12.36 -6.38 4.23
N THR A 182 -13.08 -6.45 5.36
CA THR A 182 -14.44 -5.89 5.44
C THR A 182 -14.49 -4.37 5.28
N LEU A 183 -13.37 -3.69 5.55
CA LEU A 183 -13.24 -2.25 5.37
C LEU A 183 -13.01 -1.86 3.90
N ALA A 184 -12.49 -2.80 3.10
CA ALA A 184 -12.24 -2.59 1.69
C ALA A 184 -13.51 -2.70 0.85
N ALA A 185 -13.60 -1.88 -0.19
CA ALA A 185 -14.70 -1.83 -1.14
C ALA A 185 -14.26 -2.34 -2.52
N ALA A 186 -15.09 -3.22 -3.09
CA ALA A 186 -14.88 -3.76 -4.43
C ALA A 186 -14.76 -2.65 -5.48
N GLY A 187 -13.69 -2.68 -6.29
CA GLY A 187 -13.48 -1.71 -7.35
C GLY A 187 -12.89 -0.37 -6.89
N ASN A 188 -12.71 -0.15 -5.58
CA ASN A 188 -12.14 1.09 -5.06
C ASN A 188 -10.60 1.12 -5.11
N ASN A 189 -9.96 0.00 -5.44
CA ASN A 189 -8.49 -0.12 -5.49
C ASN A 189 -7.86 0.15 -4.11
N ASP A 190 -8.48 -0.39 -3.07
CA ASP A 190 -8.01 -0.25 -1.70
C ASP A 190 -6.72 -1.03 -1.45
N ILE A 191 -5.97 -0.59 -0.45
CA ILE A 191 -4.70 -1.20 -0.03
C ILE A 191 -4.83 -1.63 1.43
N ILE A 192 -4.47 -2.86 1.74
CA ILE A 192 -4.22 -3.33 3.11
C ILE A 192 -2.71 -3.47 3.30
N PHE A 193 -2.15 -2.69 4.23
CA PHE A 193 -0.78 -2.84 4.69
C PHE A 193 -0.73 -3.76 5.91
N ALA A 194 0.01 -4.85 5.76
CA ALA A 194 0.34 -5.74 6.86
C ALA A 194 1.49 -5.13 7.69
N LEU A 195 1.30 -5.03 9.00
CA LEU A 195 2.26 -4.44 9.92
C LEU A 195 3.06 -5.52 10.63
N SER A 196 4.39 -5.42 10.57
CA SER A 196 5.27 -6.27 11.36
C SER A 196 5.65 -5.58 12.67
N THR A 197 4.84 -5.75 13.72
CA THR A 197 5.01 -5.08 15.03
C THR A 197 5.54 -5.99 16.14
N ALA A 198 5.70 -7.29 15.87
CA ALA A 198 6.21 -8.23 16.87
C ALA A 198 7.61 -7.84 17.36
N SER A 199 7.78 -7.80 18.69
CA SER A 199 9.04 -7.41 19.35
C SER A 199 10.23 -8.34 19.04
N SER A 200 9.97 -9.55 18.55
CA SER A 200 10.97 -10.51 18.07
C SER A 200 11.59 -10.12 16.73
N GLY A 201 11.02 -9.13 16.02
CA GLY A 201 11.39 -8.76 14.66
C GLY A 201 10.73 -9.62 13.57
N ILE A 202 10.02 -10.70 13.95
CA ILE A 202 9.23 -11.53 13.03
C ILE A 202 7.79 -11.58 13.52
N THR A 203 6.88 -11.08 12.70
CA THR A 203 5.44 -11.17 12.91
C THR A 203 4.91 -12.41 12.21
N THR A 204 4.38 -13.36 12.98
CA THR A 204 3.87 -14.63 12.44
C THR A 204 2.35 -14.62 12.41
N VAL A 205 1.79 -14.92 11.24
CA VAL A 205 0.35 -15.11 11.04
C VAL A 205 0.07 -16.60 10.94
N THR A 206 -0.81 -17.10 11.81
CA THR A 206 -1.20 -18.51 11.83
C THR A 206 -2.53 -18.78 11.13
N GLU A 207 -3.26 -17.73 10.72
CA GLU A 207 -4.48 -17.87 9.92
C GLU A 207 -4.15 -18.08 8.44
N THR A 208 -4.99 -18.87 7.76
CA THR A 208 -5.08 -18.90 6.29
C THR A 208 -6.04 -17.81 5.85
N ILE A 209 -5.75 -17.11 4.75
CA ILE A 209 -6.56 -15.98 4.29
C ILE A 209 -7.19 -16.23 2.92
N THR A 210 -8.35 -15.61 2.68
CA THR A 210 -9.03 -15.62 1.38
C THR A 210 -9.37 -14.20 0.97
N ILE A 211 -8.82 -13.78 -0.18
CA ILE A 211 -9.05 -12.46 -0.77
C ILE A 211 -10.24 -12.54 -1.71
N THR A 212 -11.35 -11.92 -1.33
CA THR A 212 -12.63 -11.95 -2.06
C THR A 212 -13.03 -10.59 -2.61
N VAL A 213 -12.35 -9.51 -2.22
CA VAL A 213 -12.61 -8.15 -2.70
C VAL A 213 -11.83 -7.90 -4.00
N PRO A 214 -12.51 -7.64 -5.14
CA PRO A 214 -11.84 -7.28 -6.38
C PRO A 214 -11.06 -5.97 -6.25
N THR A 215 -9.96 -5.88 -6.99
CA THR A 215 -8.99 -4.76 -7.03
C THR A 215 -8.20 -4.48 -5.74
N LEU A 216 -8.37 -5.29 -4.70
CA LEU A 216 -7.65 -5.16 -3.43
C LEU A 216 -6.15 -5.43 -3.57
N LYS A 217 -5.33 -4.60 -2.93
CA LYS A 217 -3.87 -4.79 -2.83
C LYS A 217 -3.51 -5.17 -1.39
N LEU A 218 -2.94 -6.34 -1.19
CA LEU A 218 -2.37 -6.76 0.08
C LEU A 218 -0.85 -6.62 0.01
N ARG A 219 -0.29 -5.77 0.88
CA ARG A 219 1.13 -5.41 0.86
C ARG A 219 1.79 -5.64 2.22
N GLY A 220 2.89 -6.36 2.22
CA GLY A 220 3.69 -6.66 3.40
C GLY A 220 5.07 -6.00 3.38
N PRO A 221 5.76 -6.01 4.53
CA PRO A 221 7.10 -5.44 4.69
C PRO A 221 8.23 -6.38 4.23
N GLY A 222 7.93 -7.52 3.61
CA GLY A 222 8.88 -8.55 3.21
C GLY A 222 9.04 -9.64 4.27
N PHE A 223 10.26 -10.20 4.37
CA PHE A 223 10.60 -11.32 5.26
C PHE A 223 10.16 -11.19 6.74
N PRO A 224 10.15 -10.00 7.37
CA PRO A 224 9.68 -9.86 8.75
C PRO A 224 8.22 -10.25 8.99
N PHE A 225 7.39 -10.30 7.95
CA PHE A 225 5.99 -10.73 8.06
C PHE A 225 5.81 -12.10 7.40
N GLN A 226 5.47 -13.09 8.22
CA GLN A 226 5.49 -14.49 7.83
C GLN A 226 4.11 -15.13 7.99
N PHE A 227 3.56 -15.65 6.90
CA PHE A 227 2.45 -16.60 6.99
C PHE A 227 3.01 -17.98 7.30
N VAL A 228 2.69 -18.49 8.49
CA VAL A 228 3.03 -19.85 8.93
C VAL A 228 1.80 -20.44 9.61
N PRO A 229 0.79 -20.87 8.84
CA PRO A 229 -0.39 -21.51 9.40
C PRO A 229 -0.02 -22.72 10.25
N GLY A 230 -0.73 -22.91 11.36
CA GLY A 230 -0.52 -24.05 12.26
C GLY A 230 -0.88 -25.40 11.61
N ALA A 231 -0.71 -26.50 12.35
CA ALA A 231 -1.20 -27.81 11.91
C ALA A 231 -2.74 -27.86 11.92
N GLY A 232 -3.35 -28.44 10.89
CA GLY A 232 -4.80 -28.68 10.80
C GLY A 232 -5.70 -27.74 9.96
N PRO A 233 -5.24 -26.66 9.29
CA PRO A 233 -6.11 -25.95 8.34
C PRO A 233 -6.34 -26.85 7.12
N THR A 234 -7.53 -26.77 6.54
CA THR A 234 -7.93 -27.54 5.35
C THR A 234 -7.84 -26.72 4.06
N ALA A 235 -6.99 -25.69 4.04
CA ALA A 235 -6.94 -24.69 2.98
C ALA A 235 -5.50 -24.22 2.72
N ASP A 236 -5.31 -23.65 1.52
CA ASP A 236 -4.07 -22.99 1.11
C ASP A 236 -3.81 -21.74 1.96
N THR A 237 -2.55 -21.30 2.02
CA THR A 237 -2.16 -20.22 2.94
C THR A 237 -2.79 -18.88 2.55
N ILE A 238 -2.74 -18.56 1.26
CA ILE A 238 -3.41 -17.41 0.67
C ILE A 238 -4.23 -17.90 -0.52
N THR A 239 -5.55 -17.75 -0.44
CA THR A 239 -6.44 -17.98 -1.58
C THR A 239 -6.88 -16.65 -2.18
N ILE A 240 -6.71 -16.46 -3.48
CA ILE A 240 -7.20 -15.29 -4.22
C ILE A 240 -8.44 -15.73 -4.99
N SER A 241 -9.60 -15.15 -4.68
CA SER A 241 -10.89 -15.50 -5.29
C SER A 241 -11.57 -14.31 -5.97
N ALA A 242 -10.80 -13.30 -6.34
CA ALA A 242 -11.29 -12.06 -6.94
C ALA A 242 -10.33 -11.52 -8.01
N ASP A 243 -10.86 -10.66 -8.87
CA ASP A 243 -10.11 -10.09 -9.99
C ASP A 243 -9.23 -8.91 -9.57
N SER A 244 -8.14 -8.69 -10.31
CA SER A 244 -7.26 -7.54 -10.20
C SER A 244 -6.61 -7.36 -8.82
N VAL A 245 -6.43 -8.47 -8.10
CA VAL A 245 -5.78 -8.51 -6.79
C VAL A 245 -4.26 -8.40 -6.92
N GLU A 246 -3.63 -7.75 -5.93
CA GLU A 246 -2.17 -7.81 -5.72
C GLU A 246 -1.87 -8.45 -4.37
N VAL A 247 -0.91 -9.38 -4.34
CA VAL A 247 -0.28 -9.85 -3.11
C VAL A 247 1.21 -9.60 -3.24
N SER A 248 1.78 -8.78 -2.34
CA SER A 248 3.21 -8.46 -2.40
C SER A 248 3.91 -8.30 -1.07
N GLY A 249 5.19 -8.68 -1.02
CA GLY A 249 6.08 -8.41 0.11
C GLY A 249 5.85 -9.32 1.33
N PHE A 250 5.77 -10.64 1.11
CA PHE A 250 5.51 -11.61 2.19
C PHE A 250 6.47 -12.79 2.17
N TYR A 251 6.73 -13.36 3.34
CA TYR A 251 7.25 -14.71 3.46
C TYR A 251 6.09 -15.67 3.77
N ILE A 252 6.01 -16.80 3.06
CA ILE A 252 4.83 -17.66 3.05
C ILE A 252 5.28 -19.12 3.17
N LYS A 253 4.77 -19.81 4.19
CA LYS A 253 4.83 -21.27 4.33
C LYS A 253 3.42 -21.84 4.35
N SER A 254 3.28 -23.07 3.87
CA SER A 254 2.03 -23.81 4.02
C SER A 254 1.90 -24.46 5.39
N ALA A 255 0.68 -24.83 5.74
CA ALA A 255 0.43 -25.68 6.90
C ALA A 255 1.04 -27.07 6.75
N THR A 256 1.40 -27.69 7.87
CA THR A 256 1.86 -29.09 7.89
C THR A 256 0.68 -30.06 7.97
N GLY A 257 0.82 -31.25 7.35
CA GLY A 257 -0.14 -32.35 7.48
C GLY A 257 -1.12 -32.57 6.31
N GLY A 258 -0.98 -31.84 5.21
CA GLY A 258 -1.75 -32.05 3.98
C GLY A 258 -0.95 -31.65 2.74
N THR A 259 -1.64 -31.41 1.62
CA THR A 259 -1.05 -30.89 0.36
C THR A 259 -1.65 -29.50 0.14
N TYR A 260 -0.99 -28.48 0.67
CA TYR A 260 -1.48 -27.10 0.67
C TYR A 260 -0.54 -26.19 -0.08
N ASP A 261 -1.10 -25.35 -0.93
CA ASP A 261 -0.33 -24.39 -1.72
C ASP A 261 0.05 -23.16 -0.86
N GLY A 262 1.16 -22.51 -1.23
CA GLY A 262 1.54 -21.22 -0.66
C GLY A 262 0.53 -20.14 -1.06
N ILE A 263 0.34 -19.96 -2.36
CA ILE A 263 -0.70 -19.08 -2.91
C ILE A 263 -1.52 -19.84 -3.94
N SER A 264 -2.84 -19.75 -3.85
CA SER A 264 -3.78 -20.38 -4.76
C SER A 264 -4.69 -19.34 -5.40
N ILE A 265 -4.66 -19.21 -6.72
CA ILE A 265 -5.50 -18.27 -7.50
C ILE A 265 -6.72 -19.01 -7.99
N THR A 266 -7.91 -18.71 -7.52
CA THR A 266 -9.13 -19.45 -7.89
C THR A 266 -9.39 -19.37 -9.40
N ALA A 267 -9.87 -20.48 -9.98
CA ALA A 267 -10.21 -20.54 -11.39
C ALA A 267 -11.25 -19.47 -11.77
N GLY A 268 -10.96 -18.70 -12.82
CA GLY A 268 -11.81 -17.59 -13.26
C GLY A 268 -11.35 -16.21 -12.78
N SER A 269 -10.36 -16.12 -11.89
CA SER A 269 -9.78 -14.84 -11.50
C SER A 269 -8.91 -14.25 -12.62
N ASP A 270 -9.02 -12.95 -12.83
CA ASP A 270 -8.30 -12.22 -13.88
C ASP A 270 -7.32 -11.20 -13.29
N ASN A 271 -6.21 -10.95 -13.98
CA ASN A 271 -5.30 -9.83 -13.73
C ASN A 271 -4.71 -9.84 -12.32
N THR A 272 -4.38 -11.02 -11.78
CA THR A 272 -3.74 -11.14 -10.46
C THR A 272 -2.25 -10.82 -10.56
N LEU A 273 -1.71 -10.07 -9.60
CA LEU A 273 -0.27 -9.82 -9.45
C LEU A 273 0.24 -10.45 -8.15
N ILE A 274 1.23 -11.32 -8.25
CA ILE A 274 2.01 -11.81 -7.11
C ILE A 274 3.43 -11.25 -7.27
N LYS A 275 3.92 -10.52 -6.28
CA LYS A 275 5.19 -9.80 -6.42
C LYS A 275 6.01 -9.75 -5.13
N ASP A 276 7.34 -9.88 -5.22
CA ASP A 276 8.24 -9.73 -4.07
C ASP A 276 7.87 -10.68 -2.90
N CYS A 277 7.35 -11.86 -3.22
CA CYS A 277 6.99 -12.89 -2.24
C CYS A 277 8.08 -13.96 -2.17
N TRP A 278 8.36 -14.43 -0.95
CA TRP A 278 9.18 -15.61 -0.71
C TRP A 278 8.30 -16.73 -0.19
N ILE A 279 8.05 -17.72 -1.03
CA ILE A 279 7.25 -18.90 -0.71
C ILE A 279 8.22 -20.04 -0.49
N SER A 280 8.16 -20.68 0.67
CA SER A 280 9.10 -21.72 1.06
C SER A 280 8.38 -22.86 1.76
N GLU A 281 8.83 -24.10 1.55
CA GLU A 281 8.31 -25.28 2.25
C GLU A 281 6.78 -25.43 2.12
N ALA A 282 6.23 -25.13 0.93
CA ALA A 282 4.85 -25.46 0.65
C ALA A 282 4.70 -26.99 0.53
N THR A 283 3.69 -27.56 1.16
CA THR A 283 3.42 -29.01 1.14
C THR A 283 2.68 -29.44 -0.13
N GLY A 284 2.05 -28.49 -0.83
CA GLY A 284 1.64 -28.56 -2.23
C GLY A 284 2.60 -27.77 -3.11
N ASN A 285 2.04 -26.93 -3.98
CA ASN A 285 2.81 -26.05 -4.86
C ASN A 285 3.13 -24.71 -4.18
N GLY A 286 4.18 -24.03 -4.65
CA GLY A 286 4.44 -22.67 -4.20
C GLY A 286 3.31 -21.72 -4.60
N ILE A 287 3.04 -21.63 -5.90
CA ILE A 287 1.90 -20.91 -6.47
C ILE A 287 1.09 -21.86 -7.35
N ASN A 288 -0.21 -21.94 -7.12
CA ASN A 288 -1.13 -22.73 -7.89
C ASN A 288 -2.16 -21.85 -8.62
N ILE A 289 -2.26 -22.04 -9.93
CA ILE A 289 -3.37 -21.57 -10.75
C ILE A 289 -4.14 -22.83 -11.18
N PRO A 290 -5.16 -23.25 -10.44
CA PRO A 290 -5.95 -24.41 -10.77
C PRO A 290 -6.71 -24.16 -12.08
N GLY A 291 -6.95 -25.24 -12.82
CA GLY A 291 -7.78 -25.18 -14.02
C GLY A 291 -9.28 -25.18 -13.71
N GLY A 292 -10.09 -25.10 -14.77
CA GLY A 292 -11.55 -25.28 -14.71
C GLY A 292 -12.37 -24.09 -15.22
N SER A 293 -11.77 -22.89 -15.22
CA SER A 293 -12.33 -21.66 -15.80
C SER A 293 -11.19 -20.80 -16.33
N ILE A 294 -11.48 -19.86 -17.23
CA ILE A 294 -10.46 -19.00 -17.82
C ILE A 294 -9.87 -18.08 -16.74
N THR A 295 -8.63 -18.35 -16.37
CA THR A 295 -7.79 -17.43 -15.59
C THR A 295 -6.84 -16.74 -16.56
N THR A 296 -6.77 -15.40 -16.54
CA THR A 296 -5.96 -14.67 -17.52
C THR A 296 -5.17 -13.52 -16.94
N ARG A 297 -4.09 -13.12 -17.62
CA ARG A 297 -3.25 -11.96 -17.28
C ARG A 297 -2.64 -12.01 -15.88
N THR A 298 -2.46 -13.21 -15.33
CA THR A 298 -1.76 -13.38 -14.06
C THR A 298 -0.28 -13.05 -14.25
N VAL A 299 0.28 -12.26 -13.35
CA VAL A 299 1.70 -11.90 -13.35
C VAL A 299 2.32 -12.37 -12.05
N ILE A 300 3.40 -13.14 -12.15
CA ILE A 300 4.26 -13.54 -11.03
C ILE A 300 5.61 -12.88 -11.28
N ASP A 301 6.02 -11.99 -10.38
CA ASP A 301 7.16 -11.08 -10.57
C ASP A 301 8.08 -11.11 -9.36
N THR A 302 9.39 -11.27 -9.56
CA THR A 302 10.39 -11.08 -8.50
C THR A 302 10.08 -11.90 -7.22
N CYS A 303 9.61 -13.13 -7.39
CA CYS A 303 9.29 -14.05 -6.28
C CYS A 303 10.40 -15.09 -6.11
N ALA A 304 10.66 -15.51 -4.87
CA ALA A 304 11.46 -16.69 -4.56
C ALA A 304 10.52 -17.84 -4.15
N ILE A 305 10.61 -18.98 -4.83
CA ILE A 305 9.74 -20.14 -4.60
C ILE A 305 10.64 -21.36 -4.44
N GLU A 306 10.76 -21.81 -3.20
CA GLU A 306 11.84 -22.70 -2.79
C GLU A 306 11.34 -23.88 -1.96
N ASP A 307 11.93 -25.05 -2.18
CA ASP A 307 11.74 -26.25 -1.35
C ASP A 307 10.28 -26.66 -1.16
N CYS A 308 9.43 -26.46 -2.19
CA CYS A 308 8.05 -26.95 -2.16
C CYS A 308 8.02 -28.46 -2.47
N THR A 309 7.10 -29.19 -1.84
CA THR A 309 6.93 -30.63 -2.09
C THR A 309 6.34 -30.91 -3.48
N GLY A 310 5.46 -30.03 -3.95
CA GLY A 310 4.96 -30.02 -5.32
C GLY A 310 5.79 -29.12 -6.23
N ASP A 311 5.14 -28.51 -7.22
CA ASP A 311 5.81 -27.63 -8.17
C ASP A 311 6.02 -26.24 -7.58
N GLY A 312 7.04 -25.51 -8.05
CA GLY A 312 7.20 -24.10 -7.70
C GLY A 312 5.99 -23.30 -8.16
N ILE A 313 5.67 -23.38 -9.46
CA ILE A 313 4.48 -22.75 -10.05
C ILE A 313 3.70 -23.78 -10.87
N ASN A 314 2.46 -24.06 -10.48
CA ASN A 314 1.53 -24.85 -11.28
C ASN A 314 0.57 -23.96 -12.08
N ILE A 315 0.54 -24.14 -13.40
CA ILE A 315 -0.36 -23.46 -14.34
C ILE A 315 -1.32 -24.49 -14.93
N GLY A 316 -2.50 -24.60 -14.33
CA GLY A 316 -3.56 -25.52 -14.74
C GLY A 316 -4.29 -25.09 -16.02
N ASP A 317 -5.18 -25.98 -16.48
CA ASP A 317 -5.93 -25.81 -17.74
C ASP A 317 -6.71 -24.49 -17.79
N PHE A 318 -6.98 -23.97 -18.99
CA PHE A 318 -7.64 -22.68 -19.25
C PHE A 318 -6.86 -21.43 -18.80
N THR A 319 -5.61 -21.56 -18.36
CA THR A 319 -4.79 -20.39 -18.01
C THR A 319 -4.20 -19.75 -19.25
N THR A 320 -4.44 -18.45 -19.43
CA THR A 320 -3.98 -17.73 -20.62
C THR A 320 -3.22 -16.44 -20.30
N ARG A 321 -2.19 -16.12 -21.09
CA ARG A 321 -1.43 -14.87 -20.93
C ARG A 321 -0.85 -14.69 -19.53
N ALA A 322 -0.55 -15.79 -18.83
CA ALA A 322 0.22 -15.73 -17.60
C ALA A 322 1.65 -15.30 -17.92
N LYS A 323 2.24 -14.49 -17.04
CA LYS A 323 3.60 -13.98 -17.19
C LYS A 323 4.40 -14.23 -15.93
N ILE A 324 5.47 -15.00 -16.05
CA ILE A 324 6.35 -15.37 -14.94
C ILE A 324 7.72 -14.78 -15.22
N LYS A 325 8.14 -13.84 -14.38
CA LYS A 325 9.38 -13.10 -14.62
C LYS A 325 10.20 -12.83 -13.37
N GLN A 326 11.53 -12.80 -13.55
CA GLN A 326 12.48 -12.43 -12.50
C GLN A 326 12.35 -13.25 -11.21
N CYS A 327 11.83 -14.46 -11.30
CA CYS A 327 11.61 -15.35 -10.17
C CYS A 327 12.80 -16.29 -9.95
N ILE A 328 12.95 -16.75 -8.71
CA ILE A 328 13.85 -17.83 -8.32
C ILE A 328 12.98 -19.06 -8.03
N LEU A 329 13.20 -20.16 -8.74
CA LEU A 329 12.45 -21.41 -8.60
C LEU A 329 13.42 -22.54 -8.31
N SER A 330 13.48 -23.00 -7.05
CA SER A 330 14.48 -23.99 -6.63
C SER A 330 13.99 -25.03 -5.62
N GLY A 331 14.60 -26.23 -5.64
CA GLY A 331 14.27 -27.27 -4.65
C GLY A 331 12.85 -27.83 -4.73
N ASN A 332 12.11 -27.56 -5.81
CA ASN A 332 10.74 -28.04 -6.00
C ASN A 332 10.72 -29.37 -6.78
N ASP A 333 9.54 -29.96 -7.02
CA ASP A 333 9.43 -31.07 -7.98
C ASP A 333 9.77 -30.57 -9.40
N ASN A 334 8.95 -29.70 -9.97
CA ASN A 334 9.32 -28.89 -11.13
C ASN A 334 9.42 -27.42 -10.73
N GLY A 335 10.27 -26.65 -11.41
CA GLY A 335 10.30 -25.19 -11.21
C GLY A 335 8.96 -24.56 -11.60
N ALA A 336 8.46 -24.89 -12.79
CA ALA A 336 7.10 -24.56 -13.22
C ALA A 336 6.47 -25.65 -14.10
N VAL A 337 5.16 -25.83 -14.01
CA VAL A 337 4.38 -26.76 -14.83
C VAL A 337 3.27 -26.01 -15.55
N LEU A 338 3.05 -26.35 -16.81
CA LEU A 338 1.84 -25.98 -17.55
C LEU A 338 1.10 -27.25 -17.94
N ALA A 339 -0.18 -27.32 -17.59
CA ALA A 339 -1.02 -28.48 -17.86
C ALA A 339 -2.32 -28.07 -18.59
N GLY A 340 -2.97 -29.08 -19.18
CA GLY A 340 -4.26 -28.93 -19.85
C GLY A 340 -4.17 -28.64 -21.34
N SER A 341 -5.32 -28.69 -22.02
CA SER A 341 -5.43 -28.52 -23.48
C SER A 341 -5.89 -27.11 -23.91
N ASN A 342 -6.21 -26.24 -22.96
CA ASN A 342 -6.71 -24.88 -23.19
C ASN A 342 -5.76 -23.80 -22.65
N SER A 343 -4.68 -24.20 -21.98
CA SER A 343 -3.63 -23.29 -21.53
C SER A 343 -2.84 -22.74 -22.72
N ARG A 344 -2.75 -21.42 -22.83
CA ARG A 344 -2.11 -20.79 -24.01
C ARG A 344 -1.59 -19.38 -23.82
N ASP A 345 -0.65 -18.98 -24.68
CA ASP A 345 -0.08 -17.62 -24.72
C ASP A 345 0.66 -17.23 -23.43
N ASN A 346 1.19 -18.21 -22.69
CA ASN A 346 1.89 -18.00 -21.42
C ASN A 346 3.37 -17.70 -21.66
N ILE A 347 3.99 -16.85 -20.84
CA ILE A 347 5.34 -16.33 -21.06
C ILE A 347 6.20 -16.48 -19.79
N PHE A 348 7.40 -17.03 -19.97
CA PHE A 348 8.46 -17.05 -18.97
C PHE A 348 9.62 -16.16 -19.44
N GLU A 349 10.11 -15.24 -18.61
CA GLU A 349 11.28 -14.41 -18.91
C GLU A 349 12.19 -14.14 -17.69
N ASN A 350 13.51 -14.16 -17.88
CA ASN A 350 14.49 -13.73 -16.88
C ASN A 350 14.42 -14.46 -15.52
N ASN A 351 14.12 -15.76 -15.46
CA ASN A 351 14.04 -16.52 -14.20
C ASN A 351 15.35 -17.28 -13.90
N LEU A 352 15.61 -17.51 -12.62
CA LEU A 352 16.66 -18.43 -12.14
C LEU A 352 15.99 -19.72 -11.66
N ILE A 353 16.25 -20.83 -12.33
CA ILE A 353 15.53 -22.10 -12.13
C ILE A 353 16.55 -23.22 -11.91
N PHE A 354 16.66 -23.73 -10.69
CA PHE A 354 17.72 -24.68 -10.37
C PHE A 354 17.39 -25.67 -9.26
N ASN A 355 18.10 -26.80 -9.18
CA ASN A 355 17.92 -27.81 -8.13
C ASN A 355 16.47 -28.33 -8.00
N ASN A 356 15.67 -28.30 -9.07
CA ASN A 356 14.36 -28.93 -9.07
C ASN A 356 14.51 -30.43 -9.36
N THR A 357 13.67 -31.27 -8.75
CA THR A 357 13.82 -32.74 -8.76
C THR A 357 13.59 -33.33 -10.15
N THR A 358 12.67 -32.76 -10.90
CA THR A 358 12.27 -33.19 -12.25
C THR A 358 12.68 -32.12 -13.26
N TYR A 359 11.79 -31.25 -13.73
CA TYR A 359 12.12 -30.28 -14.77
C TYR A 359 12.26 -28.85 -14.24
N GLY A 360 13.07 -28.03 -14.92
CA GLY A 360 13.02 -26.58 -14.70
C GLY A 360 11.65 -25.99 -15.09
N ILE A 361 11.23 -26.24 -16.33
CA ILE A 361 9.88 -25.94 -16.84
C ILE A 361 9.33 -27.18 -17.55
N ASN A 362 8.13 -27.62 -17.16
CA ASN A 362 7.42 -28.72 -17.82
C ASN A 362 6.18 -28.20 -18.55
N ILE A 363 6.19 -28.26 -19.88
CA ILE A 363 5.07 -27.87 -20.73
C ILE A 363 4.34 -29.15 -21.14
N GLY A 364 3.17 -29.38 -20.54
CA GLY A 364 2.36 -30.57 -20.78
C GLY A 364 1.74 -30.63 -22.17
N THR A 365 1.31 -31.84 -22.55
CA THR A 365 0.64 -32.07 -23.83
C THR A 365 -0.67 -31.31 -23.94
N GLY A 366 -0.87 -30.61 -25.06
CA GLY A 366 -2.08 -29.82 -25.33
C GLY A 366 -1.96 -28.34 -24.95
N VAL A 367 -0.93 -27.95 -24.21
CA VAL A 367 -0.60 -26.54 -23.98
C VAL A 367 -0.13 -25.93 -25.31
N THR A 368 -0.59 -24.72 -25.64
CA THR A 368 -0.26 -24.10 -26.94
C THR A 368 0.37 -22.72 -26.80
N ARG A 369 1.30 -22.36 -27.69
CA ARG A 369 1.88 -21.00 -27.76
C ARG A 369 2.49 -20.51 -26.44
N THR A 370 3.25 -21.38 -25.77
CA THR A 370 4.05 -20.98 -24.60
C THR A 370 5.37 -20.35 -25.08
N GLY A 371 5.74 -19.20 -24.54
CA GLY A 371 7.02 -18.55 -24.81
C GLY A 371 7.98 -18.67 -23.64
N VAL A 372 9.09 -19.36 -23.83
CA VAL A 372 10.24 -19.36 -22.89
C VAL A 372 11.33 -18.48 -23.52
N ARG A 373 11.43 -17.23 -23.07
CA ARG A 373 12.31 -16.20 -23.67
C ARG A 373 13.76 -16.26 -23.15
N ILE A 374 14.66 -15.51 -23.77
CA ILE A 374 16.06 -15.39 -23.31
C ILE A 374 16.22 -14.88 -21.86
N HIS A 375 17.42 -15.14 -21.31
CA HIS A 375 17.91 -14.79 -19.97
C HIS A 375 17.35 -15.59 -18.80
N HIS A 376 16.78 -16.77 -19.05
CA HIS A 376 16.69 -17.77 -17.99
C HIS A 376 18.07 -18.31 -17.65
N THR A 377 18.31 -18.56 -16.37
CA THR A 377 19.45 -19.36 -15.90
C THR A 377 18.92 -20.67 -15.38
N PHE A 378 19.25 -21.76 -16.06
CA PHE A 378 18.94 -23.11 -15.62
C PHE A 378 20.20 -23.80 -15.09
N ALA A 379 20.12 -24.46 -13.94
CA ALA A 379 21.23 -25.24 -13.39
C ALA A 379 20.71 -26.44 -12.59
N ASP A 380 21.32 -27.61 -12.73
CA ASP A 380 21.08 -28.77 -11.86
C ASP A 380 19.58 -29.12 -11.64
N ASN A 381 18.75 -28.97 -12.68
CA ASN A 381 17.38 -29.50 -12.67
C ASN A 381 17.41 -30.96 -13.15
N GLY A 382 16.64 -31.83 -12.51
CA GLY A 382 16.55 -33.24 -12.89
C GLY A 382 17.83 -34.03 -12.58
N THR A 383 17.98 -35.18 -13.24
CA THR A 383 19.19 -36.01 -13.15
C THR A 383 20.01 -36.04 -14.45
N GLY A 384 19.56 -35.35 -15.50
CA GLY A 384 20.24 -35.25 -16.80
C GLY A 384 20.19 -33.85 -17.44
N ALA A 385 21.09 -33.59 -18.40
CA ALA A 385 21.25 -32.29 -19.07
C ALA A 385 20.06 -31.88 -19.98
N SER A 386 19.13 -32.80 -20.27
CA SER A 386 17.90 -32.60 -21.05
C SER A 386 16.75 -32.01 -20.22
N ASP A 387 16.91 -31.85 -18.91
CA ASP A 387 15.77 -31.72 -17.98
C ASP A 387 15.44 -30.26 -17.61
N ASN A 388 16.02 -29.28 -18.31
CA ASN A 388 15.73 -27.87 -18.04
C ASN A 388 14.34 -27.44 -18.52
N VAL A 389 13.97 -27.86 -19.74
CA VAL A 389 12.65 -27.59 -20.29
C VAL A 389 12.14 -28.85 -21.00
N ASN A 390 11.11 -29.48 -20.44
CA ASN A 390 10.36 -30.52 -21.13
C ASN A 390 9.22 -29.88 -21.92
N ASP A 391 9.17 -30.10 -23.23
CA ASP A 391 8.17 -29.50 -24.12
C ASP A 391 7.32 -30.55 -24.82
N GLY A 392 6.15 -30.83 -24.25
CA GLY A 392 5.07 -31.57 -24.88
C GLY A 392 4.01 -30.69 -25.54
N GLY A 393 4.18 -29.36 -25.53
CA GLY A 393 3.23 -28.40 -26.09
C GLY A 393 3.26 -28.34 -27.62
N THR A 394 2.36 -27.52 -28.19
CA THR A 394 2.37 -27.20 -29.63
C THR A 394 2.53 -25.71 -29.85
N ASP A 395 3.25 -25.32 -30.91
CA ASP A 395 3.60 -23.92 -31.18
C ASP A 395 4.35 -23.25 -30.02
N THR A 396 5.05 -24.03 -29.19
CA THR A 396 5.93 -23.51 -28.14
C THR A 396 7.11 -22.79 -28.78
N PHE A 397 7.42 -21.61 -28.26
CA PHE A 397 8.60 -20.84 -28.62
C PHE A 397 9.63 -20.93 -27.50
N LEU A 398 10.63 -21.79 -27.68
CA LEU A 398 11.80 -21.89 -26.80
C LEU A 398 12.93 -21.05 -27.40
N GLU A 399 13.17 -19.88 -26.84
CA GLU A 399 14.26 -19.01 -27.26
C GLU A 399 15.57 -19.53 -26.65
N SER A 400 16.25 -20.43 -27.37
CA SER A 400 17.55 -20.95 -26.95
C SER A 400 18.55 -19.80 -26.84
N ALA A 401 19.25 -19.71 -25.71
CA ALA A 401 20.34 -18.76 -25.50
C ALA A 401 21.54 -19.11 -26.39
N GLY A 402 21.48 -18.82 -27.69
CA GLY A 402 22.62 -18.77 -28.63
C GLY A 402 23.48 -20.03 -28.81
N ALA A 403 23.25 -21.11 -28.08
CA ALA A 403 24.01 -22.36 -28.16
C ALA A 403 23.06 -23.46 -28.62
N VAL A 404 23.30 -23.96 -29.83
CA VAL A 404 22.75 -25.24 -30.29
C VAL A 404 23.29 -26.28 -29.32
N SER A 405 22.41 -26.93 -28.53
CA SER A 405 22.85 -28.04 -27.67
C SER A 405 23.25 -29.24 -28.53
N ASP A 406 24.09 -30.13 -28.02
CA ASP A 406 24.47 -31.36 -28.74
C ASP A 406 23.23 -32.20 -29.11
N GLN A 407 22.18 -32.16 -28.28
CA GLN A 407 20.90 -32.80 -28.59
C GLN A 407 20.17 -32.09 -29.74
N ASN A 408 20.18 -30.75 -29.82
CA ASN A 408 19.63 -30.04 -30.97
C ASN A 408 20.40 -30.35 -32.26
N ILE A 409 21.72 -30.56 -32.17
CA ILE A 409 22.51 -31.02 -33.31
C ILE A 409 22.06 -32.42 -33.72
N VAL A 410 21.90 -33.35 -32.76
CA VAL A 410 21.43 -34.72 -33.03
C VAL A 410 20.02 -34.71 -33.64
N ASP A 411 19.09 -33.94 -33.09
CA ASP A 411 17.71 -33.88 -33.56
C ASP A 411 17.60 -33.24 -34.96
N ILE A 412 18.37 -32.17 -35.24
CA ILE A 412 18.46 -31.57 -36.57
C ILE A 412 19.09 -32.56 -37.56
N VAL A 413 20.16 -33.24 -37.15
CA VAL A 413 20.88 -34.21 -37.97
C VAL A 413 19.98 -35.41 -38.28
N ASP A 414 19.27 -35.96 -37.30
CA ASP A 414 18.33 -37.06 -37.48
C ASP A 414 17.11 -36.66 -38.30
N ALA A 415 16.53 -35.47 -38.09
CA ALA A 415 15.43 -34.97 -38.92
C ALA A 415 15.85 -34.74 -40.38
N VAL A 416 17.03 -34.15 -40.61
CA VAL A 416 17.59 -33.98 -41.96
C VAL A 416 17.91 -35.33 -42.58
N TRP A 417 18.41 -36.29 -41.80
CA TRP A 417 18.69 -37.63 -42.32
C TRP A 417 17.43 -38.42 -42.59
N ASP A 418 16.39 -38.31 -41.78
CA ASP A 418 15.12 -38.98 -41.99
C ASP A 418 14.39 -38.37 -43.19
N GLU A 419 14.45 -37.04 -43.40
CA GLU A 419 13.97 -36.42 -44.64
C GLU A 419 14.72 -36.95 -45.88
N VAL A 420 16.05 -37.06 -45.82
CA VAL A 420 16.87 -37.59 -46.93
C VAL A 420 16.68 -39.11 -47.15
N LEU A 421 16.34 -39.87 -46.11
CA LEU A 421 16.24 -41.34 -46.13
C LEU A 421 14.80 -41.85 -46.28
N THR A 422 13.78 -41.04 -45.99
CA THR A 422 12.39 -41.44 -46.10
C THR A 422 12.00 -41.77 -47.54
N THR A 423 11.02 -42.65 -47.67
CA THR A 423 10.52 -43.18 -48.95
C THR A 423 9.85 -42.13 -49.85
N GLY A 424 9.75 -40.86 -49.44
CA GLY A 424 9.06 -39.79 -50.16
C GLY A 424 9.75 -39.30 -51.44
N HIS A 425 11.07 -39.45 -51.55
CA HIS A 425 11.83 -39.02 -52.72
C HIS A 425 11.84 -40.07 -53.85
N THR A 426 10.65 -40.37 -54.40
CA THR A 426 10.46 -41.37 -55.47
C THR A 426 10.50 -40.78 -56.88
N THR A 427 10.35 -39.46 -57.02
CA THR A 427 10.28 -38.79 -58.32
C THR A 427 11.60 -38.92 -59.09
N THR A 428 11.55 -39.63 -60.21
CA THR A 428 12.67 -39.84 -61.14
C THR A 428 13.28 -38.52 -61.59
N ASN A 429 14.61 -38.43 -61.63
CA ASN A 429 15.41 -37.24 -62.00
C ASN A 429 15.28 -36.02 -61.06
N SER A 430 14.65 -36.15 -59.90
CA SER A 430 14.75 -35.12 -58.87
C SER A 430 16.13 -35.14 -58.21
N ALA A 431 16.63 -33.96 -57.83
CA ALA A 431 17.89 -33.84 -57.09
C ALA A 431 17.88 -34.67 -55.79
N ALA A 432 16.73 -34.70 -55.10
CA ALA A 432 16.53 -35.47 -53.88
C ALA A 432 16.67 -36.99 -54.10
N LYS A 433 16.09 -37.54 -55.18
CA LYS A 433 16.25 -38.96 -55.53
C LYS A 433 17.69 -39.32 -55.90
N ILE A 434 18.39 -38.44 -56.63
CA ILE A 434 19.79 -38.66 -57.03
C ILE A 434 20.70 -38.72 -55.80
N LEU A 435 20.51 -37.82 -54.83
CA LEU A 435 21.26 -37.82 -53.57
C LEU A 435 21.02 -39.10 -52.76
N ARG A 436 19.76 -39.53 -52.62
CA ARG A 436 19.39 -40.79 -51.95
C ARG A 436 20.06 -42.01 -52.59
N ASP A 437 19.96 -42.12 -53.92
CA ASP A 437 20.52 -43.25 -54.67
C ASP A 437 22.06 -43.24 -54.66
N THR A 438 22.69 -42.06 -54.60
CA THR A 438 24.15 -41.90 -54.51
C THR A 438 24.67 -42.33 -53.14
N LYS A 439 24.00 -41.90 -52.05
CA LYS A 439 24.35 -42.32 -50.69
C LYS A 439 24.17 -43.82 -50.51
N THR A 440 23.03 -44.38 -50.93
CA THR A 440 22.78 -45.84 -50.86
C THR A 440 23.88 -46.63 -51.56
N ARG A 441 24.31 -46.16 -52.75
CA ARG A 441 25.43 -46.76 -53.49
C ARG A 441 26.76 -46.60 -52.76
N ALA A 442 27.04 -45.44 -52.16
CA ALA A 442 28.25 -45.22 -51.38
C ALA A 442 28.31 -46.08 -50.11
N THR A 443 27.20 -46.24 -49.39
CA THR A 443 27.11 -47.11 -48.20
C THR A 443 27.23 -48.59 -48.57
N LEU A 444 26.61 -49.03 -49.66
CA LEU A 444 26.80 -50.39 -50.18
C LEU A 444 28.24 -50.63 -50.65
N ALA A 445 28.90 -49.60 -51.18
CA ALA A 445 30.30 -49.68 -51.60
C ALA A 445 31.27 -49.70 -50.41
N SER A 446 30.94 -49.06 -49.28
CA SER A 446 31.76 -49.08 -48.06
C SER A 446 31.61 -50.35 -47.22
N LEU A 447 30.60 -51.17 -47.52
CA LEU A 447 30.37 -52.49 -46.90
C LEU A 447 31.09 -53.64 -47.65
N LYS A 448 31.80 -53.31 -48.74
CA LYS A 448 32.76 -54.18 -49.42
C LYS A 448 34.17 -53.72 -49.10
#